data_AF-A0A3D1KKL4-F1
#
_entry.id   AF-A0A3D1KKL4-F1
#
_cell.length_a   1.000
_cell.length_b   1.000
_cell.length_c   1.000
_cell.angle_alpha   90.00
_cell.angle_beta   90.00
_cell.angle_gamma   90.00
#
_symmetry.space_group_name_H-M   'P 1'
#
loop_
_entity.id
_entity.type
_entity.pdbx_description
1 polymer ?
#
loop_
_entity_poly.entity_id
_entity_poly.type
_entity_poly.pdbx_seq_one_letter_code
_entity_poly.pdbx_strand_id
1 'polypeptide(L)'
;MINKETYIVATINSWNLTNFQNKLGIKNNFYLIKEKKDLTYPRLKKIKPRYVFFPHWSWIIPEKIWSNFECIVFHMTDLPYGRGGTPLQNLIIRGHRKTKISALKVDKGLDTGDIYYKENLSLEGNAVKIYKRASKIVFQKMIPLIVKNKPIPQKQQGRTEIFKRRTPAESKIPNNLTVEKMYDFIRMLDAPGYPKAFMETKKLKIDFSQAQLKNNQLTAKTQIYGK
;
A
#
# COMPACT_ATOMS: atom_id res chain seq x y z
N MET A 1 -30.40 -20.22 -13.17
CA MET A 1 -29.85 -19.06 -12.42
C MET A 1 -28.33 -19.05 -12.56
N ILE A 2 -27.74 -18.07 -13.24
CA ILE A 2 -26.28 -17.94 -13.31
C ILE A 2 -25.82 -17.51 -11.92
N ASN A 3 -25.10 -18.38 -11.22
CA ASN A 3 -24.60 -18.10 -9.88
C ASN A 3 -23.59 -16.93 -9.99
N LYS A 4 -23.99 -15.74 -9.56
CA LYS A 4 -23.17 -14.53 -9.71
C LYS A 4 -21.97 -14.63 -8.77
N GLU A 5 -20.76 -14.73 -9.32
CA GLU A 5 -19.53 -14.83 -8.53
C GLU A 5 -19.42 -13.68 -7.52
N THR A 6 -19.05 -14.04 -6.29
CA THR A 6 -18.85 -13.11 -5.18
C THR A 6 -17.37 -12.78 -5.01
N TYR A 7 -17.10 -11.60 -4.48
CA TYR A 7 -15.76 -11.05 -4.27
C TYR A 7 -15.68 -10.42 -2.89
N ILE A 8 -14.51 -10.47 -2.27
CA ILE A 8 -14.26 -9.75 -1.01
C ILE A 8 -13.20 -8.69 -1.26
N VAL A 9 -13.36 -7.52 -0.65
CA VAL A 9 -12.32 -6.50 -0.50
C VAL A 9 -12.03 -6.33 0.98
N ALA A 10 -10.80 -6.63 1.39
CA ALA A 10 -10.29 -6.43 2.73
C ALA A 10 -9.36 -5.20 2.76
N THR A 11 -9.81 -4.10 3.38
CA THR A 11 -9.05 -2.84 3.38
C THR A 11 -9.42 -1.94 4.56
N ILE A 12 -8.47 -1.11 5.01
CA ILE A 12 -8.62 -0.29 6.23
C ILE A 12 -8.56 1.23 6.03
N ASN A 13 -7.86 1.73 5.01
CA ASN A 13 -7.65 3.18 4.87
C ASN A 13 -8.88 3.88 4.28
N SER A 14 -9.18 5.09 4.76
CA SER A 14 -10.36 5.87 4.38
C SER A 14 -10.51 6.04 2.86
N TRP A 15 -9.43 6.33 2.13
CA TRP A 15 -9.48 6.46 0.67
C TRP A 15 -9.82 5.16 -0.06
N ASN A 16 -9.42 4.00 0.48
CA ASN A 16 -9.82 2.71 -0.07
C ASN A 16 -11.29 2.42 0.22
N LEU A 17 -11.78 2.77 1.42
CA LEU A 17 -13.19 2.63 1.78
C LEU A 17 -14.08 3.50 0.88
N THR A 18 -13.68 4.74 0.63
CA THR A 18 -14.37 5.64 -0.32
C THR A 18 -14.36 5.07 -1.74
N ASN A 19 -13.22 4.57 -2.23
CA ASN A 19 -13.16 3.98 -3.57
C ASN A 19 -13.96 2.67 -3.67
N PHE A 20 -14.01 1.87 -2.61
CA PHE A 20 -14.89 0.72 -2.53
C PHE A 20 -16.34 1.17 -2.73
N GLN A 21 -16.85 2.06 -1.88
CA GLN A 21 -18.24 2.54 -1.93
C GLN A 21 -18.61 3.13 -3.30
N ASN A 22 -17.76 4.01 -3.85
CA ASN A 22 -18.09 4.79 -5.04
C ASN A 22 -17.96 4.01 -6.36
N LYS A 23 -17.23 2.88 -6.39
CA LYS A 23 -16.88 2.18 -7.65
C LYS A 23 -17.21 0.70 -7.68
N LEU A 24 -17.20 0.02 -6.52
CA LEU A 24 -17.45 -1.41 -6.42
C LEU A 24 -18.66 -1.75 -5.53
N GLY A 25 -18.89 -0.98 -4.47
CA GLY A 25 -19.88 -1.25 -3.42
C GLY A 25 -21.33 -1.15 -3.86
N ILE A 26 -21.59 -0.54 -5.03
CA ILE A 26 -22.93 -0.49 -5.64
C ILE A 26 -23.24 -1.81 -6.40
N LYS A 27 -22.26 -2.70 -6.58
CA LYS A 27 -22.47 -4.00 -7.23
C LYS A 27 -22.75 -5.08 -6.18
N ASN A 28 -23.90 -5.77 -6.31
CA ASN A 28 -24.43 -6.81 -5.39
C ASN A 28 -23.56 -8.06 -5.18
N ASN A 29 -22.29 -8.04 -5.55
CA ASN A 29 -21.39 -9.18 -5.45
C ASN A 29 -20.03 -8.87 -4.80
N PHE A 30 -19.83 -7.67 -4.27
CA PHE A 30 -18.64 -7.32 -3.48
C PHE A 30 -18.98 -7.17 -2.00
N TYR A 31 -18.24 -7.88 -1.14
CA TYR A 31 -18.33 -7.76 0.31
C TYR A 31 -17.10 -7.03 0.85
N LEU A 32 -17.32 -6.17 1.84
CA LEU A 32 -16.24 -5.41 2.49
C LEU A 32 -15.87 -6.03 3.84
N ILE A 33 -14.56 -6.13 4.09
CA ILE A 33 -13.98 -6.45 5.40
C ILE A 33 -13.04 -5.30 5.78
N LYS A 34 -13.29 -4.68 6.93
CA LYS A 34 -12.54 -3.50 7.41
C LYS A 34 -11.74 -3.73 8.69
N GLU A 35 -11.94 -4.85 9.36
CA GLU A 35 -11.31 -5.16 10.65
C GLU A 35 -10.65 -6.55 10.63
N LYS A 36 -9.53 -6.70 11.34
CA LYS A 36 -8.80 -7.97 11.41
C LYS A 36 -9.69 -9.12 11.89
N LYS A 37 -10.51 -8.87 12.91
CA LYS A 37 -11.41 -9.87 13.52
C LYS A 37 -12.46 -10.43 12.57
N ASP A 38 -12.74 -9.70 11.48
CA ASP A 38 -13.73 -10.06 10.49
C ASP A 38 -13.17 -10.93 9.35
N LEU A 39 -11.85 -10.94 9.16
CA LEU A 39 -11.18 -11.75 8.15
C LEU A 39 -11.00 -13.19 8.68
N THR A 40 -12.09 -13.96 8.67
CA THR A 40 -12.12 -15.31 9.23
C THR A 40 -12.49 -16.37 8.20
N TYR A 41 -11.91 -17.57 8.36
CA TYR A 41 -12.21 -18.71 7.49
C TYR A 41 -13.70 -19.07 7.44
N PRO A 42 -14.45 -19.17 8.56
CA PRO A 42 -15.90 -19.47 8.51
C PRO A 42 -16.69 -18.46 7.70
N ARG A 43 -16.36 -17.16 7.83
CA ARG A 43 -17.02 -16.09 7.08
C ARG A 43 -16.73 -16.21 5.58
N LEU A 44 -15.48 -16.40 5.20
CA LEU A 44 -15.09 -16.58 3.79
C LEU A 44 -15.70 -17.85 3.20
N LYS A 45 -15.75 -18.96 3.95
CA LYS A 45 -16.39 -20.21 3.52
C LYS A 45 -17.88 -20.05 3.28
N LYS A 46 -18.58 -19.22 4.07
CA LYS A 46 -19.99 -18.87 3.86
C LYS A 46 -20.20 -18.04 2.59
N ILE A 47 -19.33 -17.06 2.33
CA ILE A 47 -19.42 -16.16 1.17
C ILE A 47 -19.02 -16.85 -0.15
N LYS A 48 -18.09 -17.83 -0.08
CA LYS A 48 -17.49 -18.53 -1.23
C LYS A 48 -16.94 -17.58 -2.30
N PRO A 49 -16.04 -16.65 -1.94
CA PRO A 49 -15.54 -15.66 -2.89
C PRO A 49 -14.67 -16.30 -3.96
N ARG A 50 -14.79 -15.82 -5.20
CA ARG A 50 -13.84 -16.12 -6.28
C ARG A 50 -12.46 -15.53 -5.97
N TYR A 51 -12.42 -14.27 -5.53
CA TYR A 51 -11.20 -13.58 -5.12
C TYR A 51 -11.38 -12.83 -3.81
N VAL A 52 -10.31 -12.76 -3.03
CA VAL A 52 -10.18 -11.88 -1.86
C VAL A 52 -9.11 -10.84 -2.15
N PHE A 53 -9.53 -9.60 -2.41
CA PHE A 53 -8.64 -8.49 -2.74
C PHE A 53 -8.18 -7.74 -1.49
N PHE A 54 -6.89 -7.41 -1.42
CA PHE A 54 -6.26 -6.65 -0.34
C PHE A 54 -5.59 -5.37 -0.87
N PRO A 55 -6.36 -4.31 -1.21
CA PRO A 55 -5.80 -3.02 -1.64
C PRO A 55 -4.85 -2.38 -0.61
N HIS A 56 -5.14 -2.56 0.69
CA HIS A 56 -4.23 -2.21 1.78
C HIS A 56 -4.63 -2.93 3.07
N TRP A 57 -3.73 -3.75 3.61
CA TRP A 57 -3.99 -4.55 4.82
C TRP A 57 -2.73 -4.59 5.68
N SER A 58 -2.89 -4.29 6.98
CA SER A 58 -1.74 -4.13 7.88
C SER A 58 -1.34 -5.39 8.64
N TRP A 59 -2.16 -6.44 8.58
CA TRP A 59 -1.97 -7.67 9.33
C TRP A 59 -1.58 -8.83 8.41
N ILE A 60 -0.86 -9.80 8.97
CA ILE A 60 -0.58 -11.06 8.28
C ILE A 60 -1.91 -11.72 7.91
N ILE A 61 -2.03 -12.15 6.66
CA ILE A 61 -3.17 -12.94 6.18
C ILE A 61 -2.96 -14.37 6.71
N PRO A 62 -3.89 -14.93 7.50
CA PRO A 62 -3.73 -16.28 8.04
C PRO A 62 -3.54 -17.33 6.94
N GLU A 63 -2.66 -18.31 7.17
CA GLU A 63 -2.40 -19.40 6.22
C GLU A 63 -3.66 -20.12 5.79
N LYS A 64 -4.54 -20.44 6.74
CA LYS A 64 -5.85 -21.05 6.48
C LYS A 64 -6.72 -20.25 5.50
N ILE A 65 -6.47 -18.94 5.34
CA ILE A 65 -7.19 -18.11 4.38
C ILE A 65 -6.52 -18.15 3.00
N TRP A 66 -5.24 -17.80 2.88
CA TRP A 66 -4.60 -17.74 1.56
C TRP A 66 -4.36 -19.11 0.92
N SER A 67 -4.31 -20.19 1.70
CA SER A 67 -4.24 -21.57 1.18
C SER A 67 -5.59 -22.09 0.66
N ASN A 68 -6.72 -21.51 1.10
CA ASN A 68 -8.07 -21.98 0.77
C ASN A 68 -8.85 -21.03 -0.13
N PHE A 69 -8.42 -19.78 -0.25
CA PHE A 69 -9.05 -18.76 -1.07
C PHE A 69 -7.99 -18.04 -1.91
N GLU A 70 -8.35 -17.68 -3.14
CA GLU A 70 -7.45 -16.94 -4.02
C GLU A 70 -7.34 -15.48 -3.54
N CYS A 71 -6.30 -15.23 -2.74
CA CYS A 71 -6.02 -13.94 -2.13
C CYS A 71 -5.09 -13.12 -3.01
N ILE A 72 -5.45 -11.87 -3.29
CA ILE A 72 -4.70 -10.98 -4.18
C ILE A 72 -4.35 -9.71 -3.43
N VAL A 73 -3.06 -9.48 -3.21
CA VAL A 73 -2.52 -8.23 -2.63
C VAL A 73 -2.04 -7.29 -3.74
N PHE A 74 -2.01 -5.99 -3.44
CA PHE A 74 -1.52 -4.97 -4.35
C PHE A 74 -0.27 -4.31 -3.77
N HIS A 75 0.90 -4.74 -4.25
CA HIS A 75 2.19 -4.27 -3.77
C HIS A 75 2.78 -3.21 -4.71
N MET A 76 3.27 -2.09 -4.18
CA MET A 76 3.65 -0.92 -5.00
C MET A 76 5.11 -0.93 -5.48
N THR A 77 5.61 -2.09 -5.87
CA THR A 77 6.90 -2.20 -6.55
C THR A 77 6.78 -2.99 -7.85
N ASP A 78 7.78 -2.83 -8.71
CA ASP A 78 7.93 -3.65 -9.92
C ASP A 78 8.52 -5.02 -9.57
N LEU A 79 7.71 -5.86 -8.91
CA LEU A 79 8.14 -7.18 -8.42
C LEU A 79 8.80 -8.02 -9.53
N PRO A 80 9.93 -8.70 -9.27
CA PRO A 80 10.48 -9.04 -7.96
C PRO A 80 11.35 -7.97 -7.30
N TYR A 81 11.56 -6.82 -7.93
CA TYR A 81 12.27 -5.71 -7.29
C TYR A 81 11.42 -5.12 -6.15
N GLY A 82 12.00 -5.00 -4.97
CA GLY A 82 11.38 -4.34 -3.82
C GLY A 82 10.34 -5.17 -3.07
N ARG A 83 10.49 -6.50 -3.00
CA ARG A 83 9.69 -7.35 -2.10
C ARG A 83 9.81 -6.87 -0.66
N GLY A 84 8.74 -6.89 0.12
CA GLY A 84 8.76 -6.62 1.55
C GLY A 84 8.14 -5.30 1.98
N GLY A 85 8.52 -4.86 3.19
CA GLY A 85 7.76 -3.84 3.91
C GLY A 85 8.03 -2.40 3.51
N THR A 86 7.09 -1.50 3.82
CA THR A 86 7.20 -0.04 3.61
C THR A 86 7.73 0.34 2.22
N PRO A 87 7.12 -0.17 1.14
CA PRO A 87 7.65 -0.01 -0.22
C PRO A 87 7.73 1.45 -0.66
N LEU A 88 6.74 2.28 -0.32
CA LEU A 88 6.74 3.70 -0.67
C LEU A 88 7.99 4.42 -0.17
N GLN A 89 8.29 4.25 1.12
CA GLN A 89 9.42 4.91 1.76
C GLN A 89 10.75 4.38 1.19
N ASN A 90 10.86 3.06 1.02
CA ASN A 90 12.04 2.43 0.43
C ASN A 90 12.32 2.90 -1.00
N LEU A 91 11.27 3.10 -1.80
CA LEU A 91 11.38 3.64 -3.15
C LEU A 91 11.86 5.09 -3.15
N ILE A 92 11.23 5.95 -2.33
CA ILE A 92 11.57 7.38 -2.28
C ILE A 92 13.00 7.60 -1.78
N ILE A 93 13.44 6.89 -0.73
CA ILE A 93 14.82 6.96 -0.23
C ILE A 93 15.85 6.57 -1.30
N ARG A 94 15.51 5.63 -2.19
CA ARG A 94 16.35 5.19 -3.31
C ARG A 94 16.26 6.10 -4.55
N GLY A 95 15.57 7.24 -4.44
CA GLY A 95 15.46 8.22 -5.53
C GLY A 95 14.41 7.88 -6.59
N HIS A 96 13.60 6.83 -6.41
CA HIS A 96 12.57 6.48 -7.38
C HIS A 96 11.49 7.57 -7.46
N ARG A 97 11.14 7.95 -8.69
CA ARG A 97 10.03 8.88 -8.99
C ARG A 97 8.82 8.18 -9.60
N LYS A 98 9.01 6.98 -10.14
CA LYS A 98 7.98 6.12 -10.74
C LYS A 98 8.20 4.69 -10.25
N THR A 99 7.14 3.91 -10.22
CA THR A 99 7.15 2.47 -9.87
C THR A 99 6.01 1.76 -10.60
N LYS A 100 5.76 0.49 -10.26
CA LYS A 100 4.53 -0.22 -10.61
C LYS A 100 3.76 -0.67 -9.37
N ILE A 101 2.48 -0.92 -9.54
CA ILE A 101 1.64 -1.68 -8.61
C ILE A 101 1.51 -3.07 -9.19
N SER A 102 1.97 -4.08 -8.46
CA SER A 102 1.86 -5.50 -8.80
C SER A 102 0.69 -6.11 -8.05
N ALA A 103 -0.29 -6.65 -8.78
CA ALA A 103 -1.33 -7.50 -8.21
C ALA A 103 -0.82 -8.94 -8.20
N LEU A 104 -0.60 -9.49 -7.01
CA LEU A 104 0.00 -10.81 -6.85
C LEU A 104 -0.87 -11.73 -5.99
N LYS A 105 -0.82 -13.01 -6.32
CA LYS A 105 -1.39 -14.08 -5.52
C LYS A 105 -0.59 -14.20 -4.23
N VAL A 106 -1.26 -14.23 -3.09
CA VAL A 106 -0.61 -14.46 -1.79
C VAL A 106 -0.15 -15.90 -1.71
N ASP A 107 1.08 -16.09 -1.25
CA ASP A 107 1.70 -17.39 -0.95
C ASP A 107 2.38 -17.34 0.43
N LYS A 108 3.19 -18.35 0.75
CA LYS A 108 3.89 -18.45 2.03
C LYS A 108 5.02 -17.41 2.20
N GLY A 109 5.56 -16.90 1.10
CA GLY A 109 6.71 -15.99 1.13
C GLY A 109 6.31 -14.51 1.19
N LEU A 110 7.32 -13.66 1.37
CA LEU A 110 7.12 -12.20 1.42
C LEU A 110 7.12 -11.63 0.00
N ASP A 111 5.92 -11.35 -0.51
CA ASP A 111 5.68 -10.83 -1.85
C ASP A 111 6.29 -11.69 -2.98
N THR A 112 6.31 -13.02 -2.80
CA THR A 112 6.93 -13.96 -3.75
C THR A 112 5.97 -14.54 -4.77
N GLY A 113 4.66 -14.49 -4.50
CA GLY A 113 3.67 -15.16 -5.33
C GLY A 113 3.51 -14.58 -6.74
N ASP A 114 2.82 -15.35 -7.58
CA ASP A 114 2.65 -15.09 -9.00
C ASP A 114 1.86 -13.80 -9.27
N ILE A 115 2.18 -13.12 -10.37
CA ILE A 115 1.65 -11.80 -10.74
C ILE A 115 0.49 -11.95 -11.73
N TYR A 116 -0.65 -11.33 -11.43
CA TYR A 116 -1.78 -11.20 -12.37
C TYR A 116 -1.59 -10.03 -13.34
N TYR A 117 -1.24 -8.86 -12.79
CA TYR A 117 -1.10 -7.62 -13.55
C TYR A 117 -0.12 -6.66 -12.87
N LYS A 118 0.46 -5.77 -13.67
CA LYS A 118 1.21 -4.61 -13.18
C LYS A 118 0.68 -3.33 -13.81
N GLU A 119 0.66 -2.26 -13.04
CA GLU A 119 0.25 -0.93 -13.49
C GLU A 119 1.25 0.15 -13.08
N ASN A 120 1.52 1.12 -13.95
CA ASN A 120 2.46 2.20 -13.64
C ASN A 120 1.92 3.13 -12.55
N LEU A 121 2.79 3.61 -11.66
CA LEU A 121 2.46 4.53 -10.57
C LEU A 121 3.50 5.65 -10.46
N SER A 122 3.06 6.91 -10.55
CA SER A 122 3.87 8.07 -10.19
C SER A 122 3.99 8.18 -8.65
N LEU A 123 5.21 8.47 -8.17
CA LEU A 123 5.55 8.73 -6.77
C LEU A 123 5.63 10.23 -6.46
N GLU A 124 5.02 11.08 -7.29
CA GLU A 124 4.97 12.52 -7.06
C GLU A 124 3.97 12.89 -5.97
N GLY A 125 4.33 13.92 -5.20
CA GLY A 125 3.59 14.44 -4.06
C GLY A 125 3.96 13.77 -2.74
N ASN A 126 3.18 14.06 -1.71
CA ASN A 126 3.33 13.42 -0.41
C ASN A 126 2.65 12.04 -0.39
N ALA A 127 2.92 11.28 0.68
CA ALA A 127 2.48 9.90 0.81
C ALA A 127 0.96 9.74 0.64
N VAL A 128 0.14 10.64 1.23
CA VAL A 128 -1.32 10.56 1.06
C VAL A 128 -1.76 10.72 -0.41
N LYS A 129 -1.13 11.62 -1.18
CA LYS A 129 -1.43 11.76 -2.62
C LYS A 129 -1.05 10.50 -3.40
N ILE A 130 0.10 9.91 -3.09
CA ILE A 130 0.58 8.68 -3.75
C ILE A 130 -0.34 7.49 -3.41
N TYR A 131 -0.71 7.30 -2.14
CA TYR A 131 -1.63 6.24 -1.74
C TYR A 131 -3.02 6.39 -2.37
N LYS A 132 -3.56 7.62 -2.44
CA LYS A 132 -4.83 7.88 -3.13
C LYS A 132 -4.75 7.56 -4.63
N ARG A 133 -3.63 7.90 -5.28
CA ARG A 133 -3.38 7.56 -6.69
C ARG A 133 -3.32 6.05 -6.90
N ALA A 134 -2.58 5.33 -6.06
CA ALA A 134 -2.51 3.88 -6.11
C ALA A 134 -3.89 3.23 -5.89
N SER A 135 -4.63 3.70 -4.89
CA SER A 135 -6.01 3.28 -4.62
C SER A 135 -6.91 3.45 -5.84
N LYS A 136 -6.85 4.62 -6.50
CA LYS A 136 -7.63 4.89 -7.72
C LYS A 136 -7.33 3.85 -8.81
N ILE A 137 -6.05 3.56 -9.07
CA ILE A 137 -5.62 2.57 -10.06
C ILE A 137 -6.14 1.17 -9.72
N VAL A 138 -6.00 0.75 -8.46
CA VAL A 138 -6.44 -0.57 -7.99
C VAL A 138 -7.95 -0.76 -8.18
N PHE A 139 -8.75 0.19 -7.69
CA PHE A 139 -10.22 0.08 -7.70
C PHE A 139 -10.85 0.34 -9.08
N GLN A 140 -10.28 1.23 -9.88
CA GLN A 140 -10.87 1.63 -11.16
C GLN A 140 -10.34 0.84 -12.35
N LYS A 141 -9.16 0.21 -12.22
CA LYS A 141 -8.51 -0.51 -13.31
C LYS A 141 -8.21 -1.96 -12.96
N MET A 142 -7.37 -2.20 -11.94
CA MET A 142 -6.81 -3.54 -11.71
C MET A 142 -7.86 -4.56 -11.26
N ILE A 143 -8.68 -4.26 -10.24
CA ILE A 143 -9.74 -5.17 -9.77
C ILE A 143 -10.74 -5.48 -10.89
N PRO A 144 -11.31 -4.49 -11.61
CA PRO A 144 -12.19 -4.75 -12.75
C PRO A 144 -11.57 -5.66 -13.82
N LEU A 145 -10.29 -5.46 -14.17
CA LEU A 145 -9.61 -6.30 -15.15
C LEU A 145 -9.43 -7.75 -14.67
N ILE A 146 -9.05 -7.96 -13.41
CA ILE A 146 -8.90 -9.31 -12.83
C ILE A 146 -10.25 -10.04 -12.81
N VAL A 147 -11.31 -9.34 -12.41
CA VAL A 147 -12.67 -9.90 -12.36
C VAL A 147 -13.19 -10.25 -13.75
N LYS A 148 -12.98 -9.36 -14.73
CA LYS A 148 -13.45 -9.56 -16.10
C LYS A 148 -12.69 -10.67 -16.83
N ASN A 149 -11.35 -10.62 -16.77
CA ASN A 149 -10.51 -11.45 -17.63
C ASN A 149 -10.08 -12.76 -16.96
N LYS A 150 -10.17 -12.85 -15.63
CA LYS A 150 -9.74 -14.02 -14.83
C LYS A 150 -8.37 -14.57 -15.27
N PRO A 151 -7.34 -13.72 -15.38
CA PRO A 151 -6.05 -14.13 -15.91
C PRO A 151 -5.39 -15.17 -15.00
N ILE A 152 -4.57 -16.03 -15.60
CA ILE A 152 -3.70 -16.96 -14.87
C ILE A 152 -2.45 -16.18 -14.45
N PRO A 153 -2.13 -16.12 -13.13
CA PRO A 153 -0.98 -15.37 -12.68
C PRO A 153 0.32 -16.06 -13.13
N GLN A 154 1.35 -15.26 -13.37
CA GLN A 154 2.63 -15.73 -13.90
C GLN A 154 3.75 -15.61 -12.86
N LYS A 155 4.69 -16.55 -12.86
CA LYS A 155 5.86 -16.50 -11.98
C LYS A 155 6.62 -15.19 -12.15
N GLN A 156 7.10 -14.64 -11.04
CA GLN A 156 7.97 -13.46 -11.07
C GLN A 156 9.29 -13.78 -11.79
N GLN A 157 9.76 -12.84 -12.62
CA GLN A 157 11.03 -12.96 -13.35
C GLN A 157 11.84 -11.67 -13.21
N GLY A 158 13.17 -11.79 -13.27
CA GLY A 158 14.11 -10.66 -13.17
C GLY A 158 14.78 -10.52 -11.80
N ARG A 159 15.48 -9.39 -11.61
CA ARG A 159 16.30 -9.14 -10.41
C ARG A 159 15.44 -8.91 -9.18
N THR A 160 15.74 -9.65 -8.11
CA THR A 160 15.10 -9.48 -6.81
C THR A 160 15.89 -8.49 -5.95
N GLU A 161 15.16 -7.66 -5.20
CA GLU A 161 15.69 -6.78 -4.15
C GLU A 161 14.74 -6.83 -2.96
N ILE A 162 15.24 -7.05 -1.74
CA ILE A 162 14.41 -7.16 -0.53
C ILE A 162 14.42 -5.83 0.22
N PHE A 163 13.25 -5.24 0.36
CA PHE A 163 13.02 -4.05 1.17
C PHE A 163 12.73 -4.43 2.62
N LYS A 164 13.53 -3.86 3.53
CA LYS A 164 13.28 -3.96 4.97
C LYS A 164 12.12 -3.05 5.34
N ARG A 165 11.25 -3.57 6.22
CA ARG A 165 10.17 -2.79 6.83
C ARG A 165 10.78 -1.76 7.77
N ARG A 166 10.44 -0.48 7.58
CA ARG A 166 10.84 0.60 8.48
C ARG A 166 10.04 0.59 9.78
N THR A 167 10.69 1.04 10.84
CA THR A 167 10.17 1.26 12.19
C THR A 167 9.83 2.73 12.41
N PRO A 168 8.99 3.08 13.42
CA PRO A 168 8.73 4.47 13.77
C PRO A 168 9.98 5.27 14.14
N ALA A 169 10.98 4.63 14.77
CA ALA A 169 12.24 5.29 15.14
C ALA A 169 13.04 5.75 13.91
N GLU A 170 12.93 5.02 12.80
CA GLU A 170 13.56 5.40 11.53
C GLU A 170 12.92 6.64 10.88
N SER A 171 11.82 7.18 11.43
CA SER A 171 11.29 8.48 11.01
C SER A 171 12.09 9.67 11.55
N LYS A 172 13.15 9.45 12.35
CA LYS A 172 14.10 10.49 12.72
C LYS A 172 14.87 10.98 11.49
N ILE A 173 14.87 12.28 11.25
CA ILE A 173 15.58 12.89 10.12
C ILE A 173 17.10 12.70 10.32
N PRO A 174 17.83 12.15 9.33
CA PRO A 174 19.29 12.07 9.36
C PRO A 174 19.95 13.46 9.35
N ASN A 175 21.08 13.61 10.05
CA ASN A 175 21.72 14.92 10.27
C ASN A 175 22.35 15.57 9.00
N ASN A 176 22.52 14.82 7.90
CA ASN A 176 23.26 15.27 6.71
C ASN A 176 22.47 15.04 5.41
N LEU A 177 21.24 15.56 5.33
CA LEU A 177 20.45 15.51 4.10
C LEU A 177 20.60 16.80 3.28
N THR A 178 20.65 16.64 1.95
CA THR A 178 20.39 17.77 1.05
C THR A 178 18.95 18.24 1.19
N VAL A 179 18.65 19.47 0.77
CA VAL A 179 17.29 20.03 0.82
C VAL A 179 16.28 19.12 0.11
N GLU A 180 16.63 18.58 -1.05
CA GLU A 180 15.80 17.63 -1.80
C GLU A 180 15.55 16.32 -1.04
N LYS A 181 16.59 15.76 -0.42
CA LYS A 181 16.45 14.53 0.38
C LYS A 181 15.62 14.78 1.64
N MET A 182 15.74 15.95 2.26
CA MET A 182 14.91 16.35 3.39
C MET A 182 13.45 16.50 2.97
N TYR A 183 13.18 17.12 1.82
CA TYR A 183 11.84 17.18 1.21
C TYR A 183 11.27 15.78 0.98
N ASP A 184 12.04 14.90 0.34
CA ASP A 184 11.67 13.50 0.09
C ASP A 184 11.37 12.76 1.40
N PHE A 185 12.17 12.99 2.44
CA PHE A 185 12.01 12.36 3.74
C PHE A 185 10.74 12.78 4.48
N ILE A 186 10.42 14.08 4.46
CA ILE A 186 9.19 14.60 5.06
C ILE A 186 7.97 14.10 4.27
N ARG A 187 7.97 14.25 2.94
CA ARG A 187 6.79 13.94 2.13
C ARG A 187 6.43 12.45 2.13
N MET A 188 7.40 11.54 2.22
CA MET A 188 7.15 10.08 2.22
C MET A 188 6.48 9.57 3.51
N LEU A 189 6.52 10.37 4.59
CA LEU A 189 5.92 10.09 5.89
C LEU A 189 4.64 10.90 6.13
N ASP A 190 4.31 11.82 5.22
CA ASP A 190 3.15 12.69 5.35
C ASP A 190 1.85 12.03 4.84
N ALA A 191 1.33 11.11 5.66
CA ALA A 191 0.02 10.49 5.52
C ALA A 191 -0.62 10.20 6.89
N PRO A 192 -1.96 10.10 6.98
CA PRO A 192 -2.65 9.69 8.20
C PRO A 192 -2.22 8.28 8.64
N GLY A 193 -1.96 8.09 9.94
CA GLY A 193 -1.54 6.81 10.51
C GLY A 193 -0.06 6.46 10.32
N TYR A 194 0.73 7.33 9.68
CA TYR A 194 2.18 7.14 9.53
C TYR A 194 2.95 8.02 10.53
N PRO A 195 4.06 7.51 11.11
CA PRO A 195 4.93 8.31 11.96
C PRO A 195 5.57 9.43 11.15
N LYS A 196 5.33 10.69 11.54
CA LYS A 196 5.87 11.87 10.86
C LYS A 196 7.39 11.88 10.89
N ALA A 197 8.00 12.50 9.89
CA ALA A 197 9.43 12.82 9.94
C ALA A 197 9.67 13.74 11.14
N PHE A 198 10.71 13.47 11.93
CA PHE A 198 10.94 14.26 13.14
C PHE A 198 12.41 14.54 13.44
N MET A 199 12.64 15.60 14.20
CA MET A 199 13.92 15.90 14.86
C MET A 199 13.70 15.96 16.36
N GLU A 200 14.77 15.76 17.13
CA GLU A 200 14.70 15.79 18.59
C GLU A 200 15.90 16.54 19.17
N THR A 201 15.64 17.29 20.24
CA THR A 201 16.65 17.81 21.15
C THR A 201 16.53 17.09 22.49
N LYS A 202 17.30 17.52 23.49
CA LYS A 202 17.17 17.00 24.87
C LYS A 202 15.76 17.22 25.45
N LYS A 203 15.05 18.29 25.05
CA LYS A 203 13.78 18.71 25.66
C LYS A 203 12.58 18.72 24.72
N LEU A 204 12.81 18.64 23.41
CA LEU A 204 11.77 18.83 22.41
C LEU A 204 11.77 17.72 21.36
N LYS A 205 10.58 17.38 20.87
CA LYS A 205 10.37 16.66 19.61
C LYS A 205 9.68 17.57 18.61
N ILE A 206 10.17 17.60 17.38
CA ILE A 206 9.67 18.45 16.30
C ILE A 206 9.24 17.55 15.14
N ASP A 207 7.93 17.42 14.91
CA ASP A 207 7.38 16.67 13.79
C ASP A 207 7.17 17.58 12.59
N PHE A 208 7.48 17.10 11.37
CA PHE A 208 7.39 17.83 10.12
C PHE A 208 6.32 17.25 9.19
N SER A 209 5.59 18.12 8.49
CA SER A 209 4.56 17.76 7.52
C SER A 209 4.36 18.86 6.48
N GLN A 210 3.55 18.60 5.43
CA GLN A 210 3.19 19.60 4.42
C GLN A 210 4.40 20.30 3.77
N ALA A 211 5.46 19.54 3.51
CA ALA A 211 6.67 20.05 2.90
C ALA A 211 6.42 20.58 1.47
N GLN A 212 7.01 21.72 1.15
CA GLN A 212 7.06 22.31 -0.18
C GLN A 212 8.50 22.66 -0.53
N LEU A 213 8.92 22.35 -1.75
CA LEU A 213 10.25 22.65 -2.25
C LEU A 213 10.11 23.59 -3.46
N LYS A 214 10.72 24.77 -3.38
CA LYS A 214 10.76 25.76 -4.46
C LYS A 214 12.12 26.45 -4.47
N ASN A 215 12.79 26.53 -5.63
CA ASN A 215 14.07 27.23 -5.79
C ASN A 215 15.14 26.83 -4.74
N ASN A 216 15.29 25.52 -4.49
CA ASN A 216 16.18 24.97 -3.45
C ASN A 216 15.87 25.44 -2.01
N GLN A 217 14.68 25.96 -1.77
CA GLN A 217 14.16 26.32 -0.46
C GLN A 217 13.04 25.35 -0.06
N LEU A 218 13.20 24.74 1.11
CA LEU A 218 12.21 23.85 1.71
C LEU A 218 11.43 24.58 2.80
N THR A 219 10.11 24.63 2.68
CA THR A 219 9.20 25.03 3.76
C THR A 219 8.40 23.82 4.23
N ALA A 220 8.09 23.74 5.52
CA ALA A 220 7.29 22.66 6.08
C ALA A 220 6.53 23.16 7.31
N LYS A 221 5.37 22.55 7.59
CA LYS A 221 4.64 22.76 8.84
C LYS A 221 5.26 21.89 9.93
N THR A 222 5.50 22.50 11.09
CA THR A 222 6.01 21.80 12.27
C THR A 222 4.98 21.72 13.39
N GLN A 223 5.06 20.64 14.18
CA GLN A 223 4.39 20.53 15.47
C GLN A 223 5.44 20.16 16.53
N ILE A 224 5.47 20.91 17.64
CA ILE A 224 6.50 20.79 18.67
C ILE A 224 5.88 20.25 19.96
N TYR A 225 6.55 19.29 20.56
CA TYR A 225 6.14 18.63 21.79
C TYR A 225 7.28 18.72 22.83
N GLY A 226 6.92 18.96 24.09
CA GLY A 226 7.85 18.79 25.22
C GLY A 226 8.10 17.30 25.50
N LYS A 227 9.33 16.98 25.93
CA LYS A 227 9.74 15.66 26.41
C LYS A 227 9.88 15.62 27.92
#